data_AF-A0A2E1KXA4-F1
#
_entry.id   AF-A0A2E1KXA4-F1
#
_cell.length_a   1.000
_cell.length_b   1.000
_cell.length_c   1.000
_cell.angle_alpha   90.00
_cell.angle_beta   90.00
_cell.angle_gamma   90.00
#
_symmetry.space_group_name_H-M   'P 1'
#
loop_
_entity.id
_entity.type
_entity.pdbx_description
1 polymer ?
#
loop_
_entity_poly.entity_id
_entity_poly.type
_entity_poly.pdbx_seq_one_letter_code
_entity_poly.pdbx_strand_id
1 'polypeptide(L)'
;MTEASKGKSKPIPPSPHWIGVDACRGGGVLAILSETQPIQLQFDSSLAKLLARIPGKQSILIDMILYRSDDPSPRKFDRQAKAQLGKWHSRVFPAPPQESLEANSYAEASARSHQLTGKKLTVQCYNLFPKMREAHTWSHSQRKNRLKNAHRLIEYHPEIAFMHLYKEQPLAASKKTPEGRSL
;
A
#
# COMPACT_ATOMS: atom_id res chain seq x y z
N MET A 1 -6.61 -17.19 28.72
CA MET A 1 -7.01 -17.65 27.38
C MET A 1 -8.12 -16.72 26.91
N THR A 2 -7.78 -15.66 26.18
CA THR A 2 -8.75 -14.72 25.63
C THR A 2 -9.06 -15.14 24.21
N GLU A 3 -10.29 -15.57 23.98
CA GLU A 3 -10.82 -15.95 22.69
C GLU A 3 -10.73 -14.75 21.72
N ALA A 4 -9.88 -14.88 20.70
CA ALA A 4 -9.98 -14.06 19.52
C ALA A 4 -11.27 -14.47 18.78
N SER A 5 -12.38 -13.80 19.12
CA SER A 5 -13.64 -13.91 18.40
C SER A 5 -13.36 -13.74 16.90
N LYS A 6 -13.60 -14.81 16.13
CA LYS A 6 -13.75 -14.75 14.67
C LYS A 6 -15.02 -13.95 14.38
N GLY A 7 -14.95 -12.63 14.57
CA GLY A 7 -16.02 -11.72 14.20
C GLY A 7 -16.25 -11.86 12.70
N LYS A 8 -17.43 -12.39 12.33
CA LYS A 8 -17.89 -12.35 10.95
C LYS A 8 -17.85 -10.88 10.51
N SER A 9 -17.03 -10.56 9.51
CA SER A 9 -16.91 -9.20 8.98
C SER A 9 -18.29 -8.73 8.52
N LYS A 10 -18.77 -7.61 9.07
CA LYS A 10 -20.02 -7.00 8.60
C LYS A 10 -19.85 -6.60 7.12
N PRO A 11 -20.88 -6.82 6.27
CA PRO A 11 -20.84 -6.39 4.88
C PRO A 11 -20.68 -4.87 4.81
N ILE A 12 -19.88 -4.40 3.85
CA ILE A 12 -19.70 -2.97 3.60
C ILE A 12 -21.01 -2.42 3.01
N PRO A 13 -21.60 -1.35 3.57
CA PRO A 13 -22.79 -0.75 2.99
C PRO A 13 -22.52 -0.14 1.59
N PRO A 14 -23.56 0.09 0.77
CA PRO A 14 -23.42 0.87 -0.45
C PRO A 14 -23.19 2.37 -0.13
N SER A 15 -22.35 2.99 -0.97
CA SER A 15 -21.76 4.35 -0.99
C SER A 15 -22.53 5.54 -0.37
N PRO A 16 -21.81 6.63 0.05
CA PRO A 16 -20.37 6.88 -0.16
C PRO A 16 -19.46 6.41 0.98
N HIS A 17 -18.34 5.76 0.60
CA HIS A 17 -17.30 5.28 1.50
C HIS A 17 -15.90 5.54 0.91
N TRP A 18 -14.92 5.78 1.77
CA TRP A 18 -13.50 5.78 1.42
C TRP A 18 -12.85 4.52 1.94
N ILE A 19 -12.05 3.87 1.09
CA ILE A 19 -11.49 2.55 1.38
C ILE A 19 -9.97 2.62 1.26
N GLY A 20 -9.29 2.28 2.35
CA GLY A 20 -7.85 2.11 2.43
C GLY A 20 -7.49 0.70 2.83
N VAL A 21 -6.38 0.18 2.32
CA VAL A 21 -5.84 -1.12 2.74
C VAL A 21 -4.34 -0.98 2.98
N ASP A 22 -3.85 -1.66 4.03
CA ASP A 22 -2.43 -1.77 4.33
C ASP A 22 -2.04 -3.24 4.51
N ALA A 23 -0.83 -3.58 4.07
CA ALA A 23 -0.30 -4.92 4.22
C ALA A 23 0.51 -5.01 5.51
N CYS A 24 0.20 -6.01 6.34
CA CYS A 24 0.88 -6.20 7.60
C CYS A 24 1.40 -7.63 7.74
N ARG A 25 2.22 -7.86 8.76
CA ARG A 25 2.70 -9.22 9.06
C ARG A 25 1.51 -10.12 9.35
N GLY A 26 1.35 -11.16 8.55
CA GLY A 26 0.28 -12.13 8.67
C GLY A 26 -0.98 -11.85 7.84
N GLY A 27 -1.06 -10.72 7.10
CA GLY A 27 -2.27 -10.43 6.33
C GLY A 27 -2.35 -9.05 5.70
N GLY A 28 -3.57 -8.51 5.65
CA GLY A 28 -3.87 -7.14 5.31
C GLY A 28 -4.97 -6.58 6.23
N VAL A 29 -4.98 -5.27 6.40
CA VAL A 29 -5.99 -4.53 7.15
C VAL A 29 -6.72 -3.60 6.20
N LEU A 30 -8.05 -3.71 6.16
CA LEU A 30 -8.94 -2.87 5.37
C LEU A 30 -9.59 -1.87 6.32
N ALA A 31 -9.43 -0.59 6.01
CA ALA A 31 -10.10 0.51 6.66
C ALA A 31 -11.21 1.04 5.75
N ILE A 32 -12.41 1.15 6.31
CA ILE A 32 -13.59 1.68 5.62
C ILE A 32 -14.05 2.89 6.42
N LEU A 33 -13.97 4.05 5.79
CA LEU A 33 -14.48 5.30 6.32
C LEU A 33 -15.80 5.65 5.65
N SER A 34 -16.72 6.19 6.43
CA SER A 34 -17.99 6.74 5.97
C SER A 34 -18.23 8.08 6.66
N GLU A 35 -19.20 8.85 6.18
CA GLU A 35 -19.56 10.13 6.79
C GLU A 35 -20.27 9.97 8.14
N THR A 36 -21.06 8.91 8.31
CA THR A 36 -22.02 8.81 9.42
C THR A 36 -21.75 7.66 10.38
N GLN A 37 -20.84 6.74 10.05
CA GLN A 37 -20.49 5.59 10.88
C GLN A 37 -19.02 5.65 11.29
N PRO A 38 -18.68 5.13 12.49
CA PRO A 38 -17.29 4.94 12.90
C PRO A 38 -16.47 4.16 11.86
N ILE A 39 -15.17 4.41 11.83
CA ILE A 39 -14.25 3.66 10.98
C ILE A 39 -14.38 2.15 11.25
N GLN A 40 -14.53 1.37 10.18
CA GLN A 40 -14.58 -0.08 10.27
C GLN A 40 -13.23 -0.65 9.85
N LEU A 41 -12.67 -1.52 10.69
CA LEU A 41 -11.45 -2.24 10.40
C LEU A 41 -11.75 -3.71 10.17
N GLN A 42 -11.24 -4.27 9.08
CA GLN A 42 -11.33 -5.70 8.78
C GLN A 42 -9.94 -6.25 8.53
N PHE A 43 -9.69 -7.49 8.98
CA PHE A 43 -8.43 -8.19 8.76
C PHE A 43 -8.68 -9.51 8.03
N ASP A 44 -7.75 -9.88 7.16
CA ASP A 44 -7.65 -11.23 6.61
C ASP A 44 -6.19 -11.59 6.37
N SER A 45 -5.86 -12.88 6.45
CA SER A 45 -4.51 -13.35 6.17
C SER A 45 -4.13 -13.25 4.69
N SER A 46 -5.12 -13.15 3.80
CA SER A 46 -4.92 -12.85 2.38
C SER A 46 -5.48 -11.46 2.04
N LEU A 47 -4.60 -10.61 1.50
CA LEU A 47 -4.97 -9.32 0.94
C LEU A 47 -6.00 -9.50 -0.20
N ALA A 48 -5.83 -10.52 -1.04
CA ALA A 48 -6.76 -10.81 -2.13
C ALA A 48 -8.17 -11.16 -1.62
N LYS A 49 -8.28 -11.99 -0.57
CA LYS A 49 -9.58 -12.31 0.07
C LYS A 49 -10.23 -11.09 0.69
N LEU A 50 -9.43 -10.25 1.35
CA LEU A 50 -9.90 -9.01 1.96
C LEU A 50 -10.48 -8.06 0.91
N LEU A 51 -9.76 -7.86 -0.20
CA LEU A 51 -10.19 -7.01 -1.29
C LEU A 51 -11.44 -7.56 -2.02
N ALA A 52 -11.57 -8.88 -2.15
CA ALA A 52 -12.73 -9.51 -2.78
C ALA A 52 -14.04 -9.37 -1.99
N ARG A 53 -13.99 -8.98 -0.71
CA ARG A 53 -15.19 -8.71 0.12
C ARG A 53 -15.80 -7.35 -0.14
N ILE A 54 -15.08 -6.47 -0.83
CA ILE A 54 -15.54 -5.11 -1.08
C ILE A 54 -16.65 -5.19 -2.14
N PRO A 55 -17.86 -4.68 -1.86
CA PRO A 55 -18.97 -4.76 -2.79
C PRO A 55 -18.88 -3.66 -3.83
N GLY A 56 -19.36 -4.00 -5.03
CA GLY A 56 -19.49 -3.07 -6.14
C GLY A 56 -18.15 -2.52 -6.64
N LYS A 57 -18.21 -1.52 -7.52
CA LYS A 57 -17.01 -0.87 -8.03
C LYS A 57 -16.50 0.14 -7.01
N GLN A 58 -15.24 0.00 -6.59
CA GLN A 58 -14.61 0.92 -5.63
C GLN A 58 -13.22 1.36 -6.08
N SER A 59 -12.83 2.55 -5.66
CA SER A 59 -11.43 3.00 -5.65
C SER A 59 -10.84 2.72 -4.28
N ILE A 60 -9.74 1.98 -4.24
CA ILE A 60 -9.13 1.47 -3.00
C ILE A 60 -7.70 1.97 -2.94
N LEU A 61 -7.35 2.69 -1.88
CA LEU A 61 -6.00 3.20 -1.66
C LEU A 61 -5.14 2.13 -0.96
N ILE A 62 -3.91 1.89 -1.44
CA ILE A 62 -2.94 0.99 -0.79
C ILE A 62 -1.55 1.64 -0.66
N ASP A 63 -0.94 1.51 0.52
CA ASP A 63 0.47 1.89 0.74
C ASP A 63 1.36 0.71 0.32
N MET A 64 1.37 0.45 -0.98
CA MET A 64 2.14 -0.62 -1.59
C MET A 64 2.50 -0.23 -3.01
N ILE A 65 3.73 -0.53 -3.39
CA ILE A 65 4.22 -0.32 -4.76
C ILE A 65 3.35 -1.14 -5.73
N LEU A 66 2.70 -0.43 -6.66
CA LEU A 66 1.97 -0.99 -7.79
C LEU A 66 2.62 -0.52 -9.10
N TYR A 67 3.54 -1.31 -9.65
CA TYR A 67 4.10 -1.08 -10.99
C TYR A 67 3.03 -0.92 -12.05
N ARG A 68 3.22 0.09 -12.89
CA ARG A 68 2.46 0.31 -14.13
C ARG A 68 3.35 -0.08 -15.30
N SER A 69 2.72 -0.46 -16.41
CA SER A 69 3.43 -0.63 -17.68
C SER A 69 4.25 0.63 -17.97
N ASP A 70 5.51 0.43 -18.36
CA ASP A 70 6.44 1.49 -18.77
C ASP A 70 6.87 2.45 -17.65
N ASP A 71 6.68 2.07 -16.38
CA ASP A 71 7.24 2.84 -15.26
C ASP A 71 8.79 2.81 -15.32
N PRO A 72 9.46 3.98 -15.39
CA PRO A 72 10.92 4.02 -15.38
C PRO A 72 11.44 3.62 -13.99
N SER A 73 12.69 3.16 -13.93
CA SER A 73 13.43 3.01 -12.67
C SER A 73 14.55 4.06 -12.58
N PRO A 74 14.52 5.02 -11.63
CA PRO A 74 13.51 5.21 -10.58
C PRO A 74 12.18 5.77 -11.11
N ARG A 75 11.08 5.47 -10.41
CA ARG A 75 9.72 5.88 -10.81
C ARG A 75 9.48 7.37 -10.69
N LYS A 76 8.74 7.95 -11.66
CA LYS A 76 8.33 9.37 -11.62
C LYS A 76 7.46 9.67 -10.39
N PHE A 77 6.58 8.75 -10.02
CA PHE A 77 5.71 8.84 -8.84
C PHE A 77 6.53 9.09 -7.56
N ASP A 78 7.50 8.22 -7.27
CA ASP A 78 8.37 8.32 -6.10
C ASP A 78 9.23 9.59 -6.14
N ARG A 79 9.75 9.97 -7.32
CA ARG A 79 10.54 11.21 -7.47
C ARG A 79 9.72 12.45 -7.13
N GLN A 80 8.46 12.51 -7.56
CA GLN A 80 7.58 13.63 -7.25
C GLN A 80 7.25 13.71 -5.77
N ALA A 81 6.96 12.56 -5.13
CA ALA A 81 6.72 12.51 -3.70
C ALA A 81 7.96 12.97 -2.90
N LYS A 82 9.15 12.50 -3.29
CA LYS A 82 10.42 12.95 -2.71
C LYS A 82 10.66 14.44 -2.83
N ALA A 83 10.37 15.02 -4.01
CA ALA A 83 10.52 16.45 -4.23
C ALA A 83 9.61 17.28 -3.32
N GLN A 84 8.34 16.85 -3.15
CA GLN A 84 7.39 17.52 -2.25
C GLN A 84 7.82 17.45 -0.77
N LEU A 85 8.42 16.33 -0.35
CA LEU A 85 8.86 16.15 1.03
C LEU A 85 10.17 16.88 1.38
N GLY A 86 10.93 17.36 0.40
CA GLY A 86 12.18 18.09 0.60
C GLY A 86 13.17 17.33 1.50
N LYS A 87 13.57 17.93 2.63
CA LYS A 87 14.48 17.29 3.60
C LYS A 87 13.97 15.96 4.18
N TRP A 88 12.68 15.67 4.05
CA TRP A 88 12.04 14.43 4.51
C TRP A 88 11.87 13.38 3.41
N HIS A 89 12.50 13.57 2.24
CA HIS A 89 12.41 12.67 1.09
C HIS A 89 12.77 11.20 1.41
N SER A 90 13.56 10.95 2.46
CA SER A 90 13.99 9.61 2.87
C SER A 90 12.84 8.74 3.39
N ARG A 91 11.69 9.35 3.72
CA ARG A 91 10.49 8.63 4.18
C ARG A 91 9.75 7.91 3.05
N VAL A 92 9.91 8.36 1.81
CA VAL A 92 9.42 7.65 0.63
C VAL A 92 10.50 6.67 0.17
N PHE A 93 10.23 5.39 0.36
CA PHE A 93 11.10 4.34 -0.15
C PHE A 93 10.96 4.26 -1.68
N PRO A 94 12.07 4.28 -2.44
CA PRO A 94 11.98 4.07 -3.88
C PRO A 94 11.51 2.65 -4.17
N ALA A 95 10.67 2.48 -5.18
CA ALA A 95 10.33 1.16 -5.69
C ALA A 95 11.60 0.44 -6.16
N PRO A 96 11.77 -0.86 -5.81
CA PRO A 96 12.81 -1.67 -6.41
C PRO A 96 12.50 -1.90 -7.90
N PRO A 97 13.47 -2.30 -8.72
CA PRO A 97 13.18 -2.74 -10.08
C PRO A 97 12.17 -3.88 -10.08
N GLN A 98 11.19 -3.83 -10.98
CA GLN A 98 10.11 -4.83 -11.03
C GLN A 98 10.67 -6.24 -11.22
N GLU A 99 11.73 -6.39 -12.00
CA GLU A 99 12.44 -7.65 -12.29
C GLU A 99 13.08 -8.26 -11.04
N SER A 100 13.34 -7.46 -10.00
CA SER A 100 13.82 -7.96 -8.72
C SER A 100 12.75 -8.77 -8.00
N LEU A 101 11.46 -8.50 -8.24
CA LEU A 101 10.36 -9.25 -7.64
C LEU A 101 10.26 -10.69 -8.13
N GLU A 102 11.00 -11.10 -9.15
CA GLU A 102 11.04 -12.50 -9.60
C GLU A 102 12.06 -13.35 -8.86
N ALA A 103 12.91 -12.73 -8.02
CA ALA A 103 13.93 -13.44 -7.26
C ALA A 103 13.33 -14.36 -6.17
N ASN A 104 14.01 -15.48 -5.94
CA ASN A 104 13.63 -16.48 -4.93
C ASN A 104 14.40 -16.31 -3.61
N SER A 105 15.42 -15.43 -3.60
CA SER A 105 16.20 -15.12 -2.41
C SER A 105 16.54 -13.64 -2.33
N TYR A 106 16.85 -13.16 -1.12
CA TYR A 106 17.33 -11.79 -0.91
C TYR A 106 18.63 -11.52 -1.68
N ALA A 107 19.56 -12.48 -1.68
CA ALA A 107 20.84 -12.35 -2.37
C ALA A 107 20.65 -12.12 -3.88
N GLU A 108 19.77 -12.91 -4.50
CA GLU A 108 19.40 -12.78 -5.90
C GLU A 108 18.69 -11.45 -6.16
N ALA A 109 17.69 -11.09 -5.34
CA ALA A 109 16.94 -9.84 -5.49
C ALA A 109 17.86 -8.61 -5.41
N SER A 110 18.77 -8.62 -4.44
CA SER A 110 19.72 -7.52 -4.21
C SER A 110 20.76 -7.42 -5.34
N ALA A 111 21.24 -8.56 -5.85
CA ALA A 111 22.13 -8.61 -7.01
C ALA A 111 21.44 -8.05 -8.27
N ARG A 112 20.21 -8.48 -8.57
CA ARG A 112 19.42 -7.97 -9.70
C ARG A 112 19.19 -6.45 -9.58
N SER A 113 18.76 -5.98 -8.41
CA SER A 113 18.59 -4.55 -8.17
C SER A 113 19.89 -3.77 -8.40
N HIS A 114 21.01 -4.29 -7.91
CA HIS A 114 22.31 -3.65 -8.08
C HIS A 114 22.74 -3.61 -9.55
N GLN A 115 22.50 -4.68 -10.32
CA GLN A 115 22.78 -4.70 -11.75
C GLN A 115 21.95 -3.68 -12.53
N LEU A 116 20.66 -3.53 -12.19
CA LEU A 116 19.73 -2.65 -12.90
C LEU A 116 19.85 -1.17 -12.49
N THR A 117 20.27 -0.87 -11.26
CA THR A 117 20.20 0.49 -10.69
C THR A 117 21.47 0.98 -10.01
N GLY A 118 22.48 0.12 -9.86
CA GLY A 118 23.66 0.38 -9.04
C GLY A 118 23.39 0.34 -7.53
N LYS A 119 22.19 -0.03 -7.08
CA LYS A 119 21.79 -0.02 -5.67
C LYS A 119 21.34 -1.39 -5.19
N LYS A 120 21.86 -1.80 -4.04
CA LYS A 120 21.40 -2.99 -3.30
C LYS A 120 20.04 -2.75 -2.66
N LEU A 121 19.26 -3.81 -2.51
CA LEU A 121 18.01 -3.78 -1.77
C LEU A 121 18.26 -3.87 -0.27
N THR A 122 17.35 -3.29 0.51
CA THR A 122 17.27 -3.56 1.95
C THR A 122 16.48 -4.84 2.19
N VAL A 123 16.78 -5.54 3.29
CA VAL A 123 15.99 -6.71 3.72
C VAL A 123 14.53 -6.33 3.97
N GLN A 124 14.27 -5.12 4.47
CA GLN A 124 12.91 -4.60 4.65
C GLN A 124 12.14 -4.53 3.33
N CYS A 125 12.76 -3.99 2.27
CA CYS A 125 12.15 -3.94 0.94
C CYS A 125 11.85 -5.35 0.40
N TYR A 126 12.82 -6.27 0.51
CA TYR A 126 12.65 -7.66 0.10
C TYR A 126 11.49 -8.36 0.83
N ASN A 127 11.35 -8.13 2.13
CA ASN A 127 10.26 -8.73 2.93
C ASN A 127 8.86 -8.27 2.50
N LEU A 128 8.74 -7.17 1.73
CA LEU A 128 7.47 -6.70 1.17
C LEU A 128 7.12 -7.41 -0.15
N PHE A 129 8.05 -8.11 -0.81
CA PHE A 129 7.84 -8.72 -2.12
C PHE A 129 6.63 -9.66 -2.17
N PRO A 130 6.38 -10.54 -1.18
CA PRO A 130 5.19 -11.39 -1.20
C PRO A 130 3.89 -10.58 -1.29
N LYS A 131 3.81 -9.46 -0.57
CA LYS A 131 2.62 -8.60 -0.56
C LYS A 131 2.51 -7.73 -1.80
N MET A 132 3.63 -7.27 -2.36
CA MET A 132 3.65 -6.63 -3.68
C MET A 132 3.11 -7.59 -4.75
N ARG A 133 3.60 -8.83 -4.81
CA ARG A 133 3.14 -9.87 -5.77
C ARG A 133 1.64 -10.15 -5.61
N GLU A 134 1.14 -10.25 -4.38
CA GLU A 134 -0.28 -10.46 -4.09
C GLU A 134 -1.14 -9.29 -4.61
N ALA A 135 -0.75 -8.05 -4.29
CA ALA A 135 -1.44 -6.84 -4.75
C ALA A 135 -1.42 -6.71 -6.29
N HIS A 136 -0.29 -7.03 -6.92
CA HIS A 136 -0.13 -7.04 -8.37
C HIS A 136 -1.05 -8.06 -9.05
N THR A 137 -1.06 -9.29 -8.55
CA THR A 137 -1.89 -10.38 -9.09
C THR A 137 -3.37 -9.99 -9.02
N TRP A 138 -3.80 -9.45 -7.88
CA TRP A 138 -5.18 -8.97 -7.73
C TRP A 138 -5.49 -7.79 -8.66
N SER A 139 -4.62 -6.79 -8.70
CA SER A 139 -4.80 -5.61 -9.56
C SER A 139 -4.86 -5.99 -11.04
N HIS A 140 -4.06 -6.96 -11.48
CA HIS A 140 -4.06 -7.48 -12.84
C HIS A 140 -5.35 -8.27 -13.16
N SER A 141 -5.85 -9.09 -12.24
CA SER A 141 -7.10 -9.85 -12.45
C SER A 141 -8.31 -8.93 -12.61
N GLN A 142 -8.37 -7.83 -11.86
CA GLN A 142 -9.42 -6.81 -12.02
C GLN A 142 -9.40 -6.16 -13.41
N ARG A 143 -8.22 -5.85 -13.96
CA ARG A 143 -8.08 -5.25 -15.29
C ARG A 143 -8.44 -6.23 -16.41
N LYS A 144 -7.97 -7.48 -16.32
CA LYS A 144 -8.18 -8.51 -17.35
C LYS A 144 -9.66 -8.84 -17.54
N ASN A 145 -10.43 -8.85 -16.45
CA ASN A 145 -11.84 -9.21 -16.50
C ASN A 145 -12.72 -8.21 -17.28
N ARG A 146 -12.22 -7.01 -17.67
CA ARG A 146 -12.93 -5.98 -18.46
C ARG A 146 -14.36 -5.65 -18.00
N LEU A 147 -14.74 -6.06 -16.80
CA LEU A 147 -16.05 -5.82 -16.23
C LEU A 147 -16.18 -4.33 -15.96
N LYS A 148 -17.30 -3.72 -16.37
CA LYS A 148 -17.64 -2.32 -16.08
C LYS A 148 -17.58 -2.00 -14.57
N ASN A 149 -17.64 -3.04 -13.72
CA ASN A 149 -17.69 -2.98 -12.26
C ASN A 149 -16.39 -3.40 -11.55
N ALA A 150 -15.25 -3.51 -12.24
CA ALA A 150 -13.99 -3.89 -11.61
C ALA A 150 -13.47 -2.82 -10.65
N HIS A 151 -12.94 -3.25 -9.51
CA HIS A 151 -12.31 -2.35 -8.55
C HIS A 151 -11.02 -1.74 -9.11
N ARG A 152 -10.65 -0.57 -8.58
CA ARG A 152 -9.37 0.08 -8.88
C ARG A 152 -8.52 0.15 -7.61
N LEU A 153 -7.46 -0.66 -7.56
CA LEU A 153 -6.41 -0.50 -6.56
C LEU A 153 -5.48 0.63 -6.99
N ILE A 154 -5.24 1.58 -6.09
CA ILE A 154 -4.48 2.81 -6.34
C ILE A 154 -3.40 2.90 -5.28
N GLU A 155 -2.15 2.95 -5.72
CA GLU A 155 -1.01 3.22 -4.84
C GLU A 155 -1.09 4.66 -4.32
N TYR A 156 -0.76 4.84 -3.04
CA TYR A 156 -0.56 6.15 -2.43
C TYR A 156 0.66 6.14 -1.51
N HIS A 157 1.19 7.33 -1.20
CA HIS A 157 2.19 7.51 -0.15
C HIS A 157 1.53 8.19 1.05
N PRO A 158 1.43 7.53 2.22
CA PRO A 158 0.85 8.13 3.42
C PRO A 158 1.53 9.44 3.81
N GLU A 159 2.83 9.59 3.59
CA GLU A 159 3.57 10.81 3.89
C GLU A 159 3.03 12.02 3.11
N ILE A 160 2.64 11.81 1.86
CA ILE A 160 2.06 12.87 1.01
C ILE A 160 0.63 13.15 1.45
N ALA A 161 -0.16 12.11 1.76
CA ALA A 161 -1.52 12.29 2.26
C ALA A 161 -1.53 13.10 3.57
N PHE A 162 -0.67 12.74 4.53
CA PHE A 162 -0.55 13.47 5.78
C PHE A 162 -0.02 14.89 5.62
N MET A 163 0.88 15.14 4.66
CA MET A 163 1.33 16.50 4.34
C MET A 163 0.16 17.41 3.92
N HIS A 164 -0.70 16.93 3.01
CA HIS A 164 -1.86 17.71 2.58
C HIS A 164 -2.87 17.91 3.72
N LEU A 165 -3.12 16.88 4.54
CA LEU A 165 -3.99 16.98 5.71
C LEU A 165 -3.41 17.95 6.77
N TYR A 166 -2.10 18.00 6.90
CA TYR A 166 -1.39 18.85 7.86
C TYR A 166 -0.92 20.16 7.22
N LYS A 167 -1.88 20.95 6.70
CA LYS A 167 -1.66 22.33 6.22
C LYS A 167 -0.56 22.44 5.16
N GLU A 168 -0.49 21.48 4.23
CA GLU A 168 0.52 21.46 3.15
C GLU A 168 1.97 21.41 3.68
N GLN A 169 2.19 20.82 4.86
CA GLN A 169 3.52 20.71 5.47
C GLN A 169 3.85 19.26 5.88
N PRO A 170 5.07 18.77 5.59
CA PRO A 170 5.47 17.45 6.05
C PRO A 170 5.48 17.37 7.58
N LEU A 171 4.87 16.33 8.15
CA LEU A 171 4.87 16.09 9.60
C LEU A 171 6.29 15.91 10.15
N ALA A 172 6.84 16.89 10.86
CA ALA A 172 8.21 16.77 11.37
C ALA A 172 8.36 15.72 12.48
N ALA A 173 7.40 15.67 13.41
CA ALA A 173 7.43 14.78 14.55
C ALA A 173 7.17 13.31 14.14
N SER A 174 7.88 12.39 14.78
CA SER A 174 7.70 10.95 14.55
C SER A 174 6.46 10.44 15.28
N LYS A 175 5.69 9.54 14.65
CA LYS A 175 4.54 8.86 15.28
C LYS A 175 4.89 8.07 16.56
N LYS A 176 6.18 7.83 16.82
CA LYS A 176 6.67 7.18 18.04
C LYS A 176 6.81 8.14 19.23
N THR A 177 6.73 9.45 18.99
CA THR A 177 6.83 10.49 20.01
C THR A 177 5.44 10.88 20.52
N PRO A 178 5.30 11.39 21.75
CA PRO A 178 4.05 12.00 22.21
C PRO A 178 3.57 13.12 21.28
N GLU A 179 4.48 14.00 20.86
CA GLU A 179 4.18 15.14 20.00
C GLU A 179 3.58 14.66 18.68
N GLY A 180 4.21 13.68 18.03
CA GLY A 180 3.72 13.13 16.77
C GLY A 180 2.44 12.29 16.89
N ARG A 181 2.03 11.88 18.10
CA ARG A 181 0.74 11.22 18.35
C ARG A 181 -0.40 12.21 18.61
N SER A 182 -0.07 13.47 18.92
CA SER A 182 -1.03 14.55 19.19
C SER A 182 -1.29 15.48 18.00
N LEU A 183 -0.56 15.31 16.89
CA LEU A 183 -0.80 16.01 15.62
C LEU A 183 -2.02 15.42 14.90
#